data_AF-A0A925K1U5-F1
#
_entry.id   AF-A0A925K1U5-F1
#
_cell.length_a   1.000
_cell.length_b   1.000
_cell.length_c   1.000
_cell.angle_alpha   90.00
_cell.angle_beta   90.00
_cell.angle_gamma   90.00
#
_symmetry.space_group_name_H-M   'P 1'
#
loop_
_entity.id
_entity.type
_entity.pdbx_description
1 polymer ?
#
loop_
_entity_poly.entity_id
_entity_poly.type
_entity_poly.pdbx_seq_one_letter_code
_entity_poly.pdbx_strand_id
1 'polypeptide(L)'
;MKTMNINFKTAVIVLAGAFTLLFNNMAVAGTEEKNTNSLVELKYAGKSNQRPQFRLAINDKNATAYTITIKEDNGDILYSEKVSGQVSRTYQLDSDDTDRIQGTTFEVTNITTNVTTVYKIKNLSQTVENMIVTKL
;
A
#
# COMPACT_ATOMS: atom_id res chain seq x y z
N MET A 1 -32.31 29.18 -17.27
CA MET A 1 -31.37 28.04 -17.22
C MET A 1 -30.24 28.42 -16.28
N LYS A 2 -30.04 27.69 -15.18
CA LYS A 2 -28.94 27.94 -14.22
C LYS A 2 -27.70 27.19 -14.70
N THR A 3 -26.62 27.91 -15.00
CA THR A 3 -25.32 27.31 -15.28
C THR A 3 -24.61 27.04 -13.95
N MET A 4 -24.19 25.79 -13.77
CA MET A 4 -23.48 25.31 -12.59
C MET A 4 -21.98 25.44 -12.86
N ASN A 5 -21.30 26.34 -12.14
CA ASN A 5 -19.84 26.45 -12.18
C ASN A 5 -19.23 25.44 -11.19
N ILE A 6 -18.45 24.49 -11.70
CA ILE A 6 -17.71 23.53 -10.89
C ILE A 6 -16.22 23.85 -11.05
N ASN A 7 -15.57 24.30 -9.97
CA ASN A 7 -14.14 24.58 -9.92
C ASN A 7 -13.38 23.29 -9.56
N PHE A 8 -12.70 22.67 -10.53
CA PHE A 8 -11.76 21.58 -10.31
C PHE A 8 -10.38 22.14 -9.91
N LYS A 9 -9.93 21.88 -8.68
CA LYS A 9 -8.51 22.01 -8.32
C LYS A 9 -7.87 20.63 -8.52
N THR A 10 -7.39 20.40 -9.73
CA THR A 10 -6.89 19.11 -10.21
C THR A 10 -5.44 18.89 -9.77
N ALA A 11 -5.18 17.86 -8.97
CA ALA A 11 -3.89 17.17 -9.00
C ALA A 11 -3.94 16.17 -10.16
N VAL A 12 -3.12 16.39 -11.19
CA VAL A 12 -3.11 15.59 -12.41
C VAL A 12 -2.10 14.45 -12.25
N ILE A 13 -2.57 13.20 -12.32
CA ILE A 13 -1.73 12.04 -12.63
C ILE A 13 -2.16 11.56 -14.01
N VAL A 14 -1.26 11.64 -15.00
CA VAL A 14 -1.54 11.23 -16.38
C VAL A 14 -1.28 9.74 -16.53
N LEU A 15 -2.33 8.97 -16.86
CA LEU A 15 -2.22 7.61 -17.38
C LEU A 15 -3.18 7.46 -18.57
N ALA A 16 -2.64 7.24 -19.76
CA ALA A 16 -3.44 7.08 -20.99
C ALA A 16 -3.71 5.60 -21.27
N GLY A 17 -4.98 5.20 -21.16
CA GLY A 17 -5.46 3.88 -21.57
C GLY A 17 -6.87 3.62 -21.06
N ALA A 18 -7.82 3.41 -21.97
CA ALA A 18 -9.20 3.09 -21.63
C ALA A 18 -9.28 1.70 -20.98
N PHE A 19 -9.82 1.62 -19.76
CA PHE A 19 -10.12 0.36 -19.11
C PHE A 19 -11.52 0.41 -18.48
N THR A 20 -12.47 -0.27 -19.11
CA THR A 20 -13.78 -0.58 -18.54
C THR A 20 -13.67 -1.94 -17.83
N LEU A 21 -13.84 -1.97 -16.51
CA LEU A 21 -14.13 -3.21 -15.78
C LEU A 21 -15.27 -2.97 -14.79
N LEU A 22 -16.33 -3.77 -14.96
CA LEU A 22 -17.43 -3.92 -14.01
C LEU A 22 -16.96 -4.84 -12.88
N PHE A 23 -16.94 -4.36 -11.63
CA PHE A 23 -16.68 -5.18 -10.46
C PHE A 23 -17.99 -5.62 -9.81
N ASN A 24 -18.27 -6.92 -9.86
CA ASN A 24 -19.26 -7.56 -8.99
C ASN A 24 -18.59 -7.89 -7.65
N ASN A 25 -19.19 -7.46 -6.55
CA ASN A 25 -18.77 -7.81 -5.21
C ASN A 25 -19.12 -9.28 -4.91
N MET A 26 -18.12 -10.14 -4.78
CA MET A 26 -18.28 -11.43 -4.08
C MET A 26 -17.36 -11.44 -2.87
N ALA A 27 -17.95 -11.24 -1.70
CA ALA A 27 -17.30 -11.55 -0.43
C ALA A 27 -17.35 -13.06 -0.23
N VAL A 28 -16.19 -13.70 -0.06
CA VAL A 28 -16.08 -15.09 0.37
C VAL A 28 -15.33 -15.10 1.70
N ALA A 29 -15.95 -15.70 2.72
CA ALA A 29 -15.40 -15.89 4.05
C ALA A 29 -14.29 -16.94 4.02
N GLY A 30 -13.12 -16.59 4.58
CA GLY A 30 -11.89 -17.35 4.47
C GLY A 30 -11.90 -18.66 5.26
N THR A 31 -11.77 -19.76 4.53
CA THR A 31 -11.14 -21.00 4.97
C THR A 31 -9.65 -20.78 5.19
N GLU A 32 -9.12 -21.39 6.26
CA GLU A 32 -7.75 -21.31 6.76
C GLU A 32 -6.69 -21.40 5.64
N GLU A 33 -6.00 -20.29 5.38
CA GLU A 33 -4.96 -20.21 4.35
C GLU A 33 -3.64 -20.82 4.79
N LYS A 34 -3.17 -21.75 3.97
CA LYS A 34 -1.85 -22.38 4.00
C LYS A 34 -0.74 -21.33 3.76
N ASN A 35 -0.35 -20.62 4.83
CA ASN A 35 0.88 -19.82 5.02
C ASN A 35 1.63 -19.34 3.74
N THR A 36 0.94 -18.58 2.89
CA THR A 36 1.52 -17.84 1.74
C THR A 36 2.29 -16.59 2.18
N ASN A 37 2.17 -16.21 3.46
CA ASN A 37 2.82 -15.06 4.09
C ASN A 37 4.36 -15.09 4.06
N SER A 38 4.99 -16.24 3.80
CA SER A 38 6.46 -16.32 3.80
C SER A 38 7.12 -15.66 2.57
N LEU A 39 6.40 -15.44 1.47
CA LEU A 39 7.00 -14.98 0.21
C LEU A 39 6.96 -13.45 0.05
N VAL A 40 5.99 -12.80 0.65
CA VAL A 40 5.76 -11.35 0.52
C VAL A 40 6.10 -10.72 1.86
N GLU A 41 6.98 -9.72 1.87
CA GLU A 41 7.40 -9.03 3.10
C GLU A 41 7.36 -7.52 2.89
N LEU A 42 6.71 -6.80 3.80
CA LEU A 42 6.71 -5.33 3.83
C LEU A 42 7.49 -4.82 5.05
N LYS A 43 8.41 -3.89 4.84
CA LYS A 43 9.22 -3.25 5.89
C LYS A 43 9.14 -1.73 5.79
N TYR A 44 9.15 -1.06 6.94
CA TYR A 44 9.41 0.37 6.97
C TYR A 44 10.88 0.64 6.62
N ALA A 45 11.12 1.48 5.62
CA ALA A 45 12.44 1.80 5.08
C ALA A 45 12.97 3.18 5.52
N GLY A 46 12.30 3.82 6.49
CA GLY A 46 12.68 5.13 7.02
C GLY A 46 11.92 6.28 6.36
N LYS A 47 12.55 7.45 6.31
CA LYS A 47 11.99 8.65 5.66
C LYS A 47 12.99 9.19 4.63
N SER A 48 12.47 9.74 3.55
CA SER A 48 13.22 10.56 2.59
C SER A 48 12.47 11.86 2.40
N ASN A 49 13.15 13.01 2.53
CA ASN A 49 12.52 14.33 2.49
C ASN A 49 11.27 14.42 3.40
N GLN A 50 11.38 13.93 4.63
CA GLN A 50 10.31 13.86 5.66
C GLN A 50 9.14 12.92 5.34
N ARG A 51 9.10 12.29 4.16
CA ARG A 51 8.04 11.36 3.74
C ARG A 51 8.42 9.91 4.04
N PRO A 52 7.51 9.09 4.61
CA PRO A 52 7.83 7.71 4.97
C PRO A 52 7.97 6.84 3.72
N GLN A 53 8.91 5.90 3.81
CA GLN A 53 9.19 4.92 2.77
C GLN A 53 8.92 3.51 3.29
N PHE A 54 8.38 2.67 2.42
CA PHE A 54 8.09 1.27 2.69
C PHE A 54 8.71 0.42 1.60
N ARG A 55 9.41 -0.64 1.98
CA ARG A 55 10.01 -1.60 1.05
C ARG A 55 9.19 -2.88 1.06
N LEU A 56 8.66 -3.22 -0.10
CA LEU A 56 8.01 -4.50 -0.36
C LEU A 56 8.98 -5.41 -1.10
N ALA A 57 9.15 -6.63 -0.58
CA ALA A 57 9.89 -7.69 -1.22
C ALA A 57 8.95 -8.86 -1.51
N ILE A 58 9.00 -9.37 -2.74
CA ILE A 58 8.36 -10.63 -3.13
C ILE A 58 9.48 -11.59 -3.50
N ASN A 59 9.60 -12.68 -2.77
CA ASN A 59 10.64 -13.71 -2.93
C ASN A 59 10.09 -14.95 -3.64
N ASP A 60 9.39 -14.74 -4.76
CA ASP A 60 8.87 -15.83 -5.58
C ASP A 60 9.84 -16.22 -6.70
N LYS A 61 10.34 -17.46 -6.64
CA LYS A 61 11.25 -18.03 -7.65
C LYS A 61 10.52 -18.57 -8.87
N ASN A 62 9.18 -18.67 -8.83
CA ASN A 62 8.38 -19.29 -9.89
C ASN A 62 7.89 -18.30 -10.96
N ALA A 63 8.39 -17.06 -10.94
CA ALA A 63 7.98 -16.00 -11.87
C ALA A 63 6.46 -15.72 -11.88
N THR A 64 5.77 -15.96 -10.77
CA THR A 64 4.32 -15.73 -10.69
C THR A 64 4.01 -14.24 -10.78
N ALA A 65 2.85 -13.90 -11.34
CA ALA A 65 2.40 -12.52 -11.45
C ALA A 65 1.62 -12.09 -10.21
N TYR A 66 1.88 -10.89 -9.74
CA TYR A 66 1.25 -10.27 -8.58
C TYR A 66 0.73 -8.88 -8.94
N THR A 67 -0.38 -8.50 -8.32
CA THR A 67 -0.85 -7.11 -8.28
C THR A 67 -0.51 -6.55 -6.91
N ILE A 68 0.11 -5.38 -6.88
CA ILE A 68 0.36 -4.62 -5.65
C ILE A 68 -0.56 -3.41 -5.70
N THR A 69 -1.41 -3.26 -4.71
CA THR A 69 -2.37 -2.15 -4.60
C THR A 69 -2.19 -1.45 -3.27
N ILE A 70 -2.04 -0.14 -3.30
CA ILE A 70 -1.91 0.73 -2.13
C ILE A 70 -3.19 1.53 -2.00
N LYS A 71 -3.84 1.48 -0.84
CA LYS A 71 -5.10 2.17 -0.58
C LYS A 71 -5.03 3.06 0.65
N GLU A 72 -5.78 4.15 0.66
CA GLU A 72 -6.07 4.91 1.88
C GLU A 72 -6.99 4.13 2.83
N ASP A 73 -7.12 4.62 4.07
CA ASP A 73 -7.95 3.96 5.10
C ASP A 73 -9.45 3.92 4.70
N ASN A 74 -9.91 4.86 3.88
CA ASN A 74 -11.26 4.89 3.32
C ASN A 74 -11.48 3.89 2.15
N GLY A 75 -10.41 3.21 1.70
CA GLY A 75 -10.44 2.25 0.59
C GLY A 75 -10.11 2.84 -0.79
N ASP A 76 -9.87 4.15 -0.91
CA ASP A 76 -9.48 4.77 -2.17
C ASP A 76 -8.10 4.27 -2.61
N ILE A 77 -7.97 3.90 -3.89
CA ILE A 77 -6.71 3.39 -4.44
C ILE A 77 -5.77 4.56 -4.72
N LEU A 78 -4.67 4.61 -3.99
CA LEU A 78 -3.58 5.56 -4.23
C LEU A 78 -2.69 5.12 -5.39
N TYR A 79 -2.44 3.81 -5.48
CA TYR A 79 -1.51 3.25 -6.46
C TYR A 79 -1.83 1.78 -6.73
N SER A 80 -1.58 1.33 -7.95
CA SER A 80 -1.58 -0.09 -8.27
C SER A 80 -0.58 -0.41 -9.37
N GLU A 81 0.15 -1.51 -9.23
CA GLU A 81 1.03 -2.03 -10.28
C GLU A 81 0.93 -3.55 -10.39
N LYS A 82 1.38 -4.07 -11.52
CA LYS A 82 1.55 -5.51 -11.75
C LYS A 82 3.04 -5.83 -11.87
N VAL A 83 3.49 -6.84 -11.15
CA VAL A 83 4.87 -7.33 -11.13
C VAL A 83 4.89 -8.84 -11.33
N SER A 84 6.04 -9.39 -11.71
CA SER A 84 6.21 -10.84 -11.84
C SER A 84 7.53 -11.32 -11.26
N GLY A 85 7.51 -12.47 -10.59
CA GLY A 85 8.68 -13.12 -9.99
C GLY A 85 9.26 -12.37 -8.81
N GLN A 86 10.56 -12.58 -8.58
CA GLN A 86 11.27 -11.95 -7.48
C GLN A 86 11.44 -10.46 -7.73
N VAL A 87 10.92 -9.63 -6.81
CA VAL A 87 10.95 -8.18 -6.94
C VAL A 87 11.15 -7.50 -5.59
N SER A 88 11.82 -6.35 -5.61
CA SER A 88 11.92 -5.42 -4.48
C SER A 88 11.50 -4.03 -4.96
N ARG A 89 10.50 -3.45 -4.29
CA ARG A 89 9.94 -2.12 -4.59
C ARG A 89 9.98 -1.25 -3.34
N THR A 90 10.30 0.02 -3.51
CA THR A 90 10.22 1.01 -2.44
C THR A 90 9.16 2.03 -2.81
N TYR A 91 8.19 2.22 -1.93
CA TYR A 91 7.09 3.16 -2.07
C TYR A 91 7.28 4.29 -1.09
N GLN A 92 7.13 5.53 -1.54
CA GLN A 92 7.13 6.71 -0.70
C GLN A 92 5.72 7.31 -0.72
N LEU A 93 5.12 7.48 0.46
CA LEU A 93 3.80 8.11 0.54
C LEU A 93 3.95 9.62 0.43
N ASP A 94 3.05 10.27 -0.31
CA ASP A 94 3.08 11.72 -0.54
C ASP A 94 2.43 12.52 0.60
N SER A 95 2.77 12.14 1.82
CA SER A 95 2.38 12.84 3.04
C SER A 95 3.42 12.56 4.11
N ASP A 96 3.74 13.57 4.91
CA ASP A 96 4.51 13.47 6.15
C ASP A 96 3.61 13.43 7.40
N ASP A 97 2.31 13.70 7.20
CA ASP A 97 1.28 13.65 8.22
C ASP A 97 0.95 12.19 8.56
N THR A 98 1.26 11.83 9.80
CA THR A 98 1.05 10.48 10.33
C THR A 98 -0.43 10.10 10.35
N ASP A 99 -1.34 11.05 10.57
CA ASP A 99 -2.76 10.77 10.66
C ASP A 99 -3.34 10.44 9.28
N ARG A 100 -2.83 11.05 8.22
CA ARG A 100 -3.22 10.75 6.83
C ARG A 100 -2.68 9.42 6.32
N ILE A 101 -1.53 8.98 6.85
CA ILE A 101 -0.87 7.73 6.47
C ILE A 101 -1.39 6.56 7.31
N GLN A 102 -1.95 6.86 8.48
CA GLN A 102 -2.53 5.86 9.34
C GLN A 102 -3.68 5.15 8.60
N GLY A 103 -3.63 3.82 8.64
CA GLY A 103 -4.65 3.00 8.02
C GLY A 103 -4.45 2.70 6.53
N THR A 104 -3.48 3.33 5.86
CA THR A 104 -3.06 2.93 4.51
C THR A 104 -2.74 1.44 4.46
N THR A 105 -3.21 0.76 3.42
CA THR A 105 -2.98 -0.68 3.20
C THR A 105 -2.13 -0.93 1.96
N PHE A 106 -1.28 -1.96 2.04
CA PHE A 106 -0.59 -2.59 0.92
C PHE A 106 -1.19 -3.98 0.73
N GLU A 107 -1.92 -4.15 -0.35
CA GLU A 107 -2.52 -5.42 -0.75
C GLU A 107 -1.68 -6.03 -1.87
N VAL A 108 -1.18 -7.25 -1.65
CA VAL A 108 -0.39 -8.00 -2.63
C VAL A 108 -1.16 -9.24 -3.00
N THR A 109 -1.73 -9.25 -4.20
CA THR A 109 -2.58 -10.33 -4.69
C THR A 109 -1.83 -11.16 -5.72
N ASN A 110 -1.67 -12.45 -5.46
CA ASN A 110 -1.22 -13.39 -6.48
C ASN A 110 -2.33 -13.54 -7.53
N ILE A 111 -2.04 -13.25 -8.80
CA ILE A 111 -3.06 -13.21 -9.86
C ILE A 111 -3.56 -14.62 -10.19
N THR A 112 -2.70 -15.64 -10.08
CA THR A 112 -3.06 -17.01 -10.42
C THR A 112 -3.92 -17.66 -9.34
N THR A 113 -3.55 -17.48 -8.07
CA THR A 113 -4.25 -18.12 -6.95
C THR A 113 -5.34 -17.25 -6.33
N ASN A 114 -5.39 -15.95 -6.67
CA ASN A 114 -6.23 -14.94 -6.03
C ASN A 114 -6.02 -14.78 -4.51
N VAL A 115 -4.90 -15.29 -3.99
CA VAL A 115 -4.54 -15.11 -2.57
C VAL A 115 -3.99 -13.70 -2.37
N THR A 116 -4.54 -12.97 -1.41
CA THR A 116 -4.16 -11.59 -1.10
C THR A 116 -3.51 -11.50 0.28
N THR A 117 -2.27 -11.01 0.31
CA THR A 117 -1.60 -10.61 1.55
C THR A 117 -1.82 -9.12 1.79
N VAL A 118 -2.33 -8.75 2.97
CA VAL A 118 -2.64 -7.37 3.32
C VAL A 118 -1.78 -6.91 4.48
N TYR A 119 -1.06 -5.80 4.27
CA TYR A 119 -0.36 -5.07 5.32
C TYR A 119 -1.09 -3.76 5.59
N LYS A 120 -1.42 -3.46 6.84
CA LYS A 120 -2.02 -2.18 7.24
C LYS A 120 -1.01 -1.41 8.08
N ILE A 121 -0.77 -0.15 7.72
CA ILE A 121 0.06 0.75 8.53
C ILE A 121 -0.70 1.08 9.82
N LYS A 122 -0.14 0.68 10.96
CA LYS A 122 -0.63 1.00 12.30
C LYS A 122 0.50 1.66 13.09
N ASN A 123 0.19 2.73 13.82
CA ASN A 123 1.08 3.43 14.76
C ASN A 123 2.49 3.75 14.23
N LEU A 124 2.67 4.92 13.63
CA LEU A 124 4.00 5.44 13.22
C LEU A 124 4.80 6.08 14.38
N SER A 125 4.29 6.07 15.61
CA SER A 125 4.95 6.62 16.79
C SER A 125 5.99 5.65 17.36
N GLN A 126 7.26 5.83 16.97
CA GLN A 126 8.38 5.36 17.81
C GLN A 126 8.55 6.37 18.94
N THR A 127 7.98 6.10 20.11
CA THR A 127 8.37 6.81 21.34
C THR A 127 9.78 6.35 21.71
N VAL A 128 10.79 7.16 21.40
CA VAL A 128 12.16 6.94 21.90
C VAL A 128 12.27 7.67 23.24
N GLU A 129 12.20 6.93 24.34
CA GLU A 129 12.39 7.48 25.69
C GLU A 129 13.90 7.59 25.98
N ASN A 130 14.44 8.81 25.96
CA ASN A 130 15.83 9.08 26.33
C ASN A 130 15.92 9.39 27.83
N MET A 131 16.39 8.42 28.63
CA MET A 131 16.78 8.67 30.03
C MET A 131 18.24 9.15 30.10
N ILE A 132 18.46 10.38 30.57
CA ILE A 132 19.80 10.85 30.97
C ILE A 132 19.95 10.59 32.47
N VAL A 133 20.90 9.73 32.83
CA VAL A 133 21.27 9.47 34.23
C VAL A 133 22.51 10.30 34.57
N THR A 134 22.37 11.20 35.53
CA THR A 134 23.49 11.99 36.06
C THR A 134 23.90 11.45 37.42
N LYS A 135 25.21 11.33 37.64
CA LYS A 135 25.80 10.89 38.90
C LYS A 135 25.74 12.02 39.93
N LEU A 136 25.36 11.70 41.17
CA LEU A 136 25.53 12.57 42.36
C LEU A 136 26.96 12.51 42.89
#